data_AF-F4PTE2-F1
#
_entry.id   AF-F4PTE2-F1
#
_cell.length_a   1.000
_cell.length_b   1.000
_cell.length_c   1.000
_cell.angle_alpha   90.00
_cell.angle_beta   90.00
_cell.angle_gamma   90.00
#
_symmetry.space_group_name_H-M   'P 1'
#
loop_
_entity.id
_entity.type
_entity.pdbx_description
1 polymer ?
#
loop_
_entity_poly.entity_id
_entity_poly.type
_entity_poly.pdbx_seq_one_letter_code
_entity_poly.pdbx_strand_id
1 'polypeptide(L)'
;MVPPILNNEPNTMKMGPKEYLNAIQPSGMPKIEYIMSRYSASTNELVVERSPPVVTKPRSVSLPNRVVCLNCKQCYNINKCNTCDRCSKGFYCSDECKYAHWPMHRKNCVKLEMVIKLKRKTF
;
A
#
# COMPACT_ATOMS: atom_id res chain seq x y z
N MET A 1 -6.26 25.42 16.14
CA MET A 1 -6.95 24.12 15.93
C MET A 1 -5.98 23.02 16.33
N VAL A 2 -6.30 22.24 17.36
CA VAL A 2 -5.47 21.11 17.86
C VAL A 2 -6.30 19.83 17.70
N PRO A 3 -5.74 18.73 17.17
CA PRO A 3 -6.48 17.49 16.95
C PRO A 3 -6.72 16.72 18.27
N PRO A 4 -7.75 15.86 18.32
CA PRO A 4 -8.21 15.22 19.55
C PRO A 4 -7.31 14.04 19.95
N ILE A 5 -6.97 13.99 21.24
CA ILE A 5 -6.22 12.91 21.88
C ILE A 5 -7.19 11.75 22.14
N LEU A 6 -6.89 10.57 21.57
CA LEU A 6 -7.59 9.31 21.81
C LEU A 6 -7.33 8.84 23.25
N ASN A 7 -8.32 9.01 24.12
CA ASN A 7 -8.36 8.44 25.46
C ASN A 7 -8.62 6.94 25.39
N ASN A 8 -7.59 6.12 25.47
CA ASN A 8 -7.67 4.72 25.88
C ASN A 8 -6.51 4.46 26.85
N GLU A 9 -6.69 4.85 28.11
CA GLU A 9 -5.74 4.55 29.19
C GLU A 9 -6.20 3.30 29.94
N PRO A 10 -5.50 2.15 29.83
CA PRO A 10 -5.66 1.07 30.79
C PRO A 10 -4.95 1.46 32.10
N ASN A 11 -5.75 1.56 33.16
CA ASN A 11 -5.43 1.55 34.59
C ASN A 11 -3.98 1.97 34.96
N THR A 12 -3.80 3.27 35.15
CA THR A 12 -2.50 3.88 35.45
C THR A 12 -2.10 3.67 36.92
N MET A 13 -1.13 2.79 37.16
CA MET A 13 -0.23 2.99 38.30
C MET A 13 0.45 4.35 38.09
N LYS A 14 0.06 5.36 38.89
CA LYS A 14 0.58 6.73 38.80
C LYS A 14 2.04 6.76 39.28
N MET A 15 2.96 6.47 38.37
CA MET A 15 4.38 6.63 38.60
C MET A 15 4.77 8.11 38.47
N GLY A 16 5.68 8.60 39.31
CA GLY A 16 6.07 10.00 39.32
C GLY A 16 6.94 10.40 38.11
N PRO A 17 6.97 11.68 37.71
CA PRO A 17 7.75 12.13 36.54
C PRO A 17 9.25 11.77 36.60
N LYS A 18 9.84 11.75 37.80
CA LYS A 18 11.26 11.40 38.01
C LYS A 18 11.55 9.92 37.72
N GLU A 19 10.63 9.04 38.09
CA GLU A 19 10.76 7.61 37.88
C GLU A 19 10.63 7.25 36.40
N TYR A 20 9.79 7.98 35.66
CA TYR A 20 9.68 7.82 34.21
C TYR A 20 10.98 8.23 33.49
N LEU A 21 11.59 9.35 33.89
CA LEU A 21 12.87 9.78 33.32
C LEU A 21 13.98 8.75 33.58
N ASN A 22 13.99 8.12 34.75
CA ASN A 22 14.93 7.04 35.07
C ASN A 22 14.69 5.74 34.29
N ALA A 23 13.48 5.58 33.73
CA ALA A 23 13.13 4.47 32.86
C ALA A 23 13.55 4.70 31.40
N ILE A 24 14.08 5.87 31.03
CA ILE A 24 14.57 6.15 29.67
C ILE A 24 16.09 5.90 29.60
N GLN A 25 16.52 5.17 28.57
CA GLN A 25 17.93 4.95 28.28
C GLN A 25 18.56 6.17 27.59
N PRO A 26 19.90 6.31 27.57
CA PRO A 26 20.58 7.40 26.85
C PRO A 26 20.22 7.50 25.35
N SER A 27 19.76 6.40 24.76
CA SER A 27 19.23 6.33 23.39
C SER A 27 17.87 7.01 23.20
N GLY A 28 17.22 7.47 24.28
CA GLY A 28 15.87 8.02 24.27
C GLY A 28 14.76 6.96 24.30
N MET A 29 15.11 5.67 24.37
CA MET A 29 14.14 4.56 24.42
C MET A 29 13.84 4.12 25.86
N PRO A 30 12.59 3.75 26.21
CA PRO A 30 12.28 3.18 27.52
C PRO A 30 12.97 1.83 27.75
N LYS A 31 13.42 1.58 28.97
CA LYS A 31 14.00 0.31 29.41
C LYS A 31 12.99 -0.81 29.22
N ILE A 32 13.47 -1.96 28.74
CA ILE A 32 12.63 -3.14 28.49
C ILE A 32 11.89 -3.59 29.76
N GLU A 33 12.52 -3.51 30.93
CA GLU A 33 11.90 -3.84 32.22
C GLU A 33 10.67 -2.97 32.52
N TYR A 34 10.73 -1.67 32.20
CA TYR A 34 9.60 -0.76 32.35
C TYR A 34 8.44 -1.13 31.41
N ILE A 35 8.75 -1.49 30.17
CA ILE A 35 7.77 -1.95 29.19
C ILE A 35 7.13 -3.24 29.70
N MET A 36 7.93 -4.25 30.06
CA MET A 36 7.43 -5.53 30.56
C MET A 36 6.55 -5.37 31.80
N SER A 37 6.93 -4.52 32.76
CA SER A 37 6.12 -4.25 33.95
C SER A 37 4.77 -3.59 33.65
N ARG A 38 4.66 -2.81 32.56
CA ARG A 38 3.40 -2.15 32.18
C ARG A 38 2.47 -3.09 31.41
N TYR A 39 3.03 -4.02 30.66
CA TYR A 39 2.27 -4.90 29.77
C TYR A 39 2.12 -6.34 30.30
N SER A 40 2.76 -6.69 31.42
CA SER A 40 2.67 -8.02 32.06
C SER A 40 1.28 -8.38 32.59
N ALA A 41 0.37 -7.41 32.74
CA ALA A 41 -1.02 -7.65 33.16
C ALA A 41 -1.92 -8.23 32.05
N SER A 42 -1.42 -8.33 30.80
CA SER A 42 -2.18 -8.95 29.72
C SER A 42 -1.85 -10.44 29.64
N THR A 43 -2.55 -11.25 30.43
CA THR A 43 -2.61 -12.72 30.27
C THR A 43 -3.48 -13.10 29.07
N ASN A 44 -3.34 -12.38 27.94
CA ASN A 44 -3.93 -12.81 26.69
C ASN A 44 -3.12 -13.99 26.19
N GLU A 45 -3.59 -15.20 26.51
CA GLU A 45 -3.12 -16.42 25.89
C GLU A 45 -3.42 -16.29 24.39
N LEU A 46 -2.37 -16.07 23.59
CA LEU A 46 -2.47 -16.06 22.13
C LEU A 46 -2.73 -17.49 21.68
N VAL A 47 -4.00 -17.91 21.74
CA VAL A 47 -4.45 -19.14 21.11
C VAL A 47 -4.34 -18.92 19.60
N VAL A 48 -3.30 -19.48 19.00
CA VAL A 48 -3.21 -19.61 17.54
C VAL A 48 -4.28 -20.59 17.12
N GLU A 49 -5.49 -20.09 16.92
CA GLU A 49 -6.57 -20.87 16.33
C GLU A 49 -6.17 -21.13 14.87
N ARG A 50 -5.68 -22.34 14.61
CA ARG A 50 -5.38 -22.83 13.27
C ARG A 50 -6.69 -23.08 12.53
N SER A 51 -7.39 -22.01 12.16
CA SER A 51 -8.42 -22.11 11.14
C SER A 51 -7.74 -22.62 9.86
N PRO A 52 -8.32 -23.60 9.15
CA PRO A 52 -7.74 -24.07 7.90
C PRO A 52 -7.54 -22.88 6.96
N PRO A 53 -6.45 -22.83 6.18
CA PRO A 53 -6.22 -21.73 5.26
C PRO A 53 -7.42 -21.70 4.30
N VAL A 54 -8.24 -20.66 4.43
CA VAL A 54 -9.29 -20.39 3.45
C VAL A 54 -8.53 -20.14 2.15
N VAL A 55 -8.54 -21.12 1.26
CA VAL A 55 -7.99 -21.03 -0.09
C VAL A 55 -8.84 -19.99 -0.83
N THR A 56 -8.50 -18.73 -0.61
CA THR A 56 -9.06 -17.64 -1.41
C THR A 56 -8.42 -17.79 -2.78
N LYS A 57 -9.22 -18.22 -3.76
CA LYS A 57 -8.79 -18.20 -5.16
C LYS A 57 -8.38 -16.76 -5.46
N PRO A 58 -7.14 -16.50 -5.95
CA PRO A 58 -6.79 -15.16 -6.38
C PRO A 58 -7.80 -14.76 -7.45
N ARG A 59 -8.57 -13.70 -7.18
CA ARG A 59 -9.44 -13.04 -8.17
C ARG A 59 -8.56 -12.22 -9.13
N SER A 60 -7.47 -12.80 -9.61
CA SER A 60 -6.74 -12.27 -10.75
C SER A 60 -7.63 -12.53 -11.95
N VAL A 61 -8.50 -11.56 -12.24
CA VAL A 61 -9.10 -11.44 -13.57
C VAL A 61 -7.92 -11.49 -14.52
N SER A 62 -7.75 -12.59 -15.24
CA SER A 62 -6.63 -12.78 -16.16
C SER A 62 -6.57 -11.56 -17.07
N LEU A 63 -5.44 -10.83 -17.03
CA LEU A 63 -5.23 -9.70 -17.92
C LEU A 63 -5.57 -10.11 -19.35
N PRO A 64 -6.25 -9.25 -20.13
CA PRO A 64 -6.61 -9.58 -21.50
C PRO A 64 -5.34 -9.93 -22.27
N ASN A 65 -5.31 -11.15 -22.82
CA ASN A 65 -4.15 -11.69 -23.54
C ASN A 65 -3.91 -10.97 -24.88
N ARG A 66 -4.87 -10.14 -25.33
CA ARG A 66 -4.81 -9.39 -26.58
C ARG A 66 -5.12 -7.92 -26.35
N VAL A 67 -4.38 -7.07 -27.08
CA VAL A 67 -4.51 -5.61 -27.09
C VAL A 67 -4.53 -5.11 -28.53
N VAL A 68 -5.18 -3.97 -28.75
CA VAL A 68 -5.29 -3.35 -30.07
C VAL A 68 -4.23 -2.27 -30.21
N CYS A 69 -3.49 -2.30 -31.32
CA CYS A 69 -2.53 -1.25 -31.65
C CYS A 69 -3.26 0.07 -31.95
N LEU A 70 -2.87 1.16 -31.29
CA LEU A 70 -3.52 2.46 -31.49
C LEU A 70 -3.28 3.05 -32.89
N ASN A 71 -2.24 2.64 -33.59
CA ASN A 71 -1.94 3.11 -34.94
C ASN A 71 -2.65 2.25 -36.02
N CYS A 72 -2.20 1.00 -36.20
CA CYS A 72 -2.67 0.12 -37.28
C CYS A 72 -4.00 -0.59 -36.98
N LYS A 73 -4.55 -0.44 -35.77
CA LYS A 73 -5.83 -1.03 -35.32
C LYS A 73 -5.90 -2.56 -35.34
N GLN A 74 -4.78 -3.24 -35.55
CA GLN A 74 -4.70 -4.70 -35.49
C GLN A 74 -4.57 -5.21 -34.04
N CYS A 75 -5.04 -6.43 -33.80
CA CYS A 75 -4.97 -7.10 -32.51
C CYS A 75 -3.68 -7.91 -32.37
N TYR A 76 -2.96 -7.71 -31.27
CA TYR A 76 -1.70 -8.41 -30.97
C TYR A 76 -1.75 -9.00 -29.57
N ASN A 77 -0.83 -9.94 -29.32
CA ASN A 77 -0.61 -10.42 -27.97
C ASN A 77 0.04 -9.32 -27.12
N ILE A 78 -0.38 -9.16 -25.87
CA ILE A 78 0.14 -8.12 -24.97
C ILE A 78 1.67 -8.19 -24.82
N ASN A 79 2.25 -9.40 -24.86
CA ASN A 79 3.69 -9.61 -24.74
C ASN A 79 4.50 -9.14 -25.96
N LYS A 80 3.84 -8.89 -27.09
CA LYS A 80 4.46 -8.39 -28.34
C LYS A 80 4.16 -6.92 -28.58
N CYS A 81 3.51 -6.24 -27.64
CA CYS A 81 3.17 -4.83 -27.76
C CYS A 81 3.98 -3.98 -26.79
N ASN A 82 4.48 -2.86 -27.31
CA ASN A 82 5.10 -1.83 -26.50
C ASN A 82 4.01 -0.89 -25.96
N THR A 83 4.13 -0.51 -24.69
CA THR A 83 3.27 0.51 -24.10
C THR A 83 3.93 1.89 -24.20
N CYS A 84 3.14 2.95 -24.06
CA CYS A 84 3.69 4.30 -23.93
C CYS A 84 4.41 4.47 -22.59
N ASP A 85 5.68 4.85 -22.61
CA ASP A 85 6.52 5.01 -21.41
C ASP A 85 6.01 6.09 -20.44
N ARG A 86 5.23 7.07 -20.94
CA ARG A 86 4.68 8.15 -20.11
C ARG A 86 3.39 7.77 -19.40
N CYS A 87 2.45 7.18 -20.14
CA CYS A 87 1.08 7.01 -19.66
C CYS A 87 0.68 5.54 -19.49
N SER A 88 1.46 4.60 -20.00
CA SER A 88 1.20 3.15 -20.06
C SER A 88 -0.17 2.74 -20.62
N LYS A 89 -0.96 3.69 -21.18
CA LYS A 89 -2.31 3.46 -21.73
C LYS A 89 -2.30 3.17 -23.22
N GLY A 90 -1.30 3.64 -23.95
CA GLY A 90 -1.19 3.40 -25.39
C GLY A 90 -0.45 2.10 -25.69
N PHE A 91 -1.03 1.23 -26.51
CA PHE A 91 -0.41 -0.01 -26.99
C PHE A 91 -0.03 0.11 -28.47
N TYR A 92 1.17 -0.36 -28.81
CA TYR A 92 1.73 -0.31 -30.16
C TYR A 92 2.41 -1.63 -30.50
N CYS A 93 2.22 -2.13 -31.71
CA CYS A 93 2.90 -3.35 -32.17
C CYS A 93 4.37 -3.16 -32.57
N SER A 94 4.78 -1.91 -32.81
CA SER A 94 6.16 -1.53 -33.14
C SER A 94 6.40 -0.08 -32.74
N ASP A 95 7.68 0.30 -32.64
CA ASP A 95 8.05 1.70 -32.40
C ASP A 95 7.65 2.60 -33.58
N GLU A 96 7.65 2.09 -34.81
CA GLU A 96 7.12 2.81 -35.98
C GLU A 96 5.66 3.23 -35.78
N CYS A 97 4.82 2.31 -35.30
CA CYS A 97 3.42 2.60 -34.97
C CYS A 97 3.31 3.61 -33.82
N LYS A 98 4.20 3.55 -32.84
CA LYS A 98 4.25 4.50 -31.72
C LYS A 98 4.56 5.92 -32.20
N TYR A 99 5.59 6.08 -33.04
CA TYR A 99 6.00 7.38 -33.56
C TYR A 99 5.00 7.96 -34.57
N ALA A 100 4.46 7.13 -35.46
CA ALA A 100 3.43 7.56 -36.42
C ALA A 100 2.16 8.11 -35.72
N HIS A 101 1.73 7.45 -34.64
CA HIS A 101 0.55 7.87 -33.89
C HIS A 101 0.83 8.97 -32.83
N TRP A 102 2.10 9.30 -32.58
CA TRP A 102 2.50 10.25 -31.54
C TRP A 102 1.84 11.63 -31.63
N PRO A 103 1.68 12.28 -32.80
CA PRO A 103 1.05 13.59 -32.91
C PRO A 103 -0.41 13.63 -32.40
N MET A 104 -1.11 12.49 -32.52
CA MET A 104 -2.47 12.33 -31.99
C MET A 104 -2.45 11.91 -30.52
N HIS A 105 -1.59 10.96 -30.15
CA HIS A 105 -1.50 10.45 -28.79
C HIS A 105 -1.07 11.52 -27.77
N ARG A 106 -0.11 12.39 -28.13
CA ARG A 106 0.46 13.40 -27.22
C ARG A 106 -0.59 14.34 -26.62
N LYS A 107 -1.71 14.57 -27.33
CA LYS A 107 -2.81 15.42 -26.86
C LYS A 107 -3.49 14.85 -25.62
N ASN A 108 -3.51 13.52 -25.48
CA ASN A 108 -4.19 12.79 -24.40
C ASN A 108 -3.20 11.98 -23.53
N CYS A 109 -1.89 12.18 -23.71
CA CYS A 109 -0.86 11.44 -22.99
C CYS A 109 -0.62 12.06 -21.62
N VAL A 110 -1.32 11.53 -20.60
CA VAL A 110 -1.19 11.99 -19.21
C VAL A 110 -0.28 11.03 -18.44
N LYS A 111 0.70 11.58 -17.72
CA LYS A 111 1.59 10.80 -16.85
C LYS A 111 0.76 10.07 -15.80
N LEU A 112 0.94 8.76 -15.68
CA LEU A 112 0.35 8.01 -14.57
C LEU A 112 1.09 8.40 -13.29
N GLU A 113 0.59 9.40 -12.59
CA GLU A 113 0.88 9.52 -11.16
C GLU A 113 0.16 8.36 -10.47
N MET A 114 0.88 7.61 -9.63
CA MET A 114 0.30 6.53 -8.85
C MET A 114 -0.81 7.11 -7.96
N VAL A 115 -2.07 6.91 -8.34
CA VAL A 115 -3.22 7.25 -7.50
C VAL A 115 -3.33 6.20 -6.41
N ILE A 116 -2.65 6.41 -5.28
CA ILE A 116 -2.88 5.63 -4.06
C ILE A 116 -4.31 5.97 -3.60
N LYS A 117 -5.26 5.09 -3.92
CA LYS A 117 -6.65 5.21 -3.46
C LYS A 117 -6.69 4.92 -1.95
N LEU A 118 -6.54 5.95 -1.12
CA LEU A 118 -6.79 5.88 0.31
C LEU A 118 -8.30 5.78 0.54
N LYS A 119 -8.79 4.58 0.87
CA LYS A 119 -10.18 4.35 1.24
C LYS A 119 -10.34 4.71 2.72
N ARG A 120 -11.01 5.81 3.04
CA ARG A 120 -11.37 6.12 4.44
C ARG A 120 -12.44 5.13 4.90
N LYS A 121 -12.20 4.44 6.01
CA LYS A 121 -13.24 3.71 6.75
C LYS A 121 -14.17 4.76 7.37
N THR A 122 -15.41 4.81 6.90
CA THR A 122 -16.51 5.42 7.65
C THR A 122 -16.77 4.55 8.88
N PHE A 123 -16.65 5.16 10.06
CA PHE A 123 -17.04 4.58 11.35
C PHE A 123 -18.50 4.94 11.64
#